data_AF-A0A1Y1ZHP2-F1
#
_entry.id   AF-A0A1Y1ZHP2-F1
#
_cell.length_a   1.000
_cell.length_b   1.000
_cell.length_c   1.000
_cell.angle_alpha   90.00
_cell.angle_beta   90.00
_cell.angle_gamma   90.00
#
_symmetry.space_group_name_H-M   'P 1'
#
loop_
_entity.id
_entity.type
_entity.pdbx_description
1 polymer ?
#
loop_
_entity_poly.entity_id
_entity_poly.type
_entity_poly.pdbx_seq_one_letter_code
_entity_poly.pdbx_strand_id
1 'polypeptide(L)'
;MNSLSLLIFYLSLIIGAFSKKVYYEAENGKLNGVTVYKDLSGYSGSGYVGRFETAGNSVSVTVEVSQTGMYDLSIIYCGNMGQKINILNVNGEGAGDITFPETTGFETLNVGAIYLKAGKNTIGITSSWGWMWVDAFVINDTPNAAKDVSSKLNPTLVNPKAIPAAKKLYDFLKSNYGKRILSGQVGAAGQAGDEGEEFKRIMNATGKKPAVWNMDFIFESNDCTWRPTNPDITEMAINWWKKYQGKGIMSAQWHWNIAGRTGNFAFYKKDTTFDLEKAVTEGTWEYEKIIKDIDRVSGLIKKLQAINMPLIWRPLHENNGDWFWWGNNPKACAKLWKILYERMVNYHGLNNLIWLWNGNNDEYTPIEYIDIIGVDIYANDHGPQTTAYNTHFDFYGGKKMVVLSENGRIPDIQQCVDQGAWWGYFQTWNSEFILQNSYHTDAQLKEYFNHKIVMNMDELPSFNVNSYDYQSSGSNENNNNNNNNNSNSAECFSIALGYPCCKGNDIVYTDDDGNWGVENNEWCGINDSEPSQAACWSQALGYPCCKSTSDVYYTDDDGNWGVENGNWCGL
;
A
#
# COMPACT_ATOMS: atom_id res chain seq x y z
N MET A 1 48.05 -42.03 -18.45
CA MET A 1 47.39 -40.99 -19.27
C MET A 1 46.32 -40.37 -18.40
N ASN A 2 46.63 -39.22 -17.78
CA ASN A 2 45.74 -38.51 -16.87
C ASN A 2 44.90 -37.53 -17.67
N SER A 3 43.57 -37.67 -17.61
CA SER A 3 42.62 -36.68 -18.13
C SER A 3 42.47 -35.55 -17.12
N LEU A 4 42.92 -34.36 -17.49
CA LEU A 4 42.82 -33.13 -16.72
C LEU A 4 41.44 -32.50 -16.97
N SER A 5 40.58 -32.47 -15.95
CA SER A 5 39.31 -31.73 -15.98
C SER A 5 39.57 -30.23 -15.87
N LEU A 6 39.13 -29.46 -16.87
CA LEU A 6 39.19 -28.01 -16.87
C LEU A 6 37.96 -27.45 -16.14
N LEU A 7 38.13 -27.00 -14.90
CA LEU A 7 37.10 -26.27 -14.15
C LEU A 7 37.20 -24.79 -14.52
N ILE A 8 36.22 -24.27 -15.27
CA ILE A 8 36.10 -22.84 -15.55
C ILE A 8 35.38 -22.19 -14.35
N PHE A 9 36.14 -21.57 -13.46
CA PHE A 9 35.58 -20.67 -12.44
C PHE A 9 35.16 -19.36 -13.13
N TYR A 10 33.85 -19.13 -13.26
CA TYR A 10 33.32 -17.79 -13.50
C TYR A 10 33.49 -16.98 -12.22
N LEU A 11 34.58 -16.22 -12.15
CA LEU A 11 34.78 -15.19 -11.14
C LEU A 11 33.91 -13.99 -11.55
N SER A 12 32.68 -13.90 -11.04
CA SER A 12 31.90 -12.68 -11.14
C SER A 12 32.57 -11.61 -10.26
N LEU A 13 33.37 -10.75 -10.88
CA LEU A 13 33.86 -9.53 -10.26
C LEU A 13 32.63 -8.66 -9.92
N ILE A 14 32.22 -8.63 -8.66
CA ILE A 14 31.38 -7.55 -8.14
C ILE A 14 32.31 -6.33 -8.06
N ILE A 15 32.39 -5.58 -9.15
CA ILE A 15 32.89 -4.20 -9.10
C ILE A 15 31.79 -3.44 -8.37
N GLY A 16 31.97 -3.20 -7.07
CA GLY A 16 31.18 -2.20 -6.37
C GLY A 16 31.44 -0.87 -7.06
N ALA A 17 30.49 -0.40 -7.88
CA ALA A 17 30.54 0.93 -8.43
C ALA A 17 30.44 1.89 -7.24
N PHE A 18 31.57 2.50 -6.86
CA PHE A 18 31.57 3.58 -5.90
C PHE A 18 30.92 4.78 -6.57
N SER A 19 29.66 5.04 -6.20
CA SER A 19 28.95 6.26 -6.56
C SER A 19 29.70 7.47 -6.02
N LYS A 20 30.00 8.44 -6.89
CA LYS A 20 30.67 9.68 -6.53
C LYS A 20 29.65 10.80 -6.35
N LYS A 21 29.79 11.59 -5.29
CA LYS A 21 29.01 12.83 -5.12
C LYS A 21 29.45 13.90 -6.12
N VAL A 22 28.48 14.52 -6.78
CA VAL A 22 28.63 15.63 -7.72
C VAL A 22 27.99 16.86 -7.09
N TYR A 23 28.75 17.96 -7.06
CA TYR A 23 28.36 19.22 -6.45
C TYR A 23 27.94 20.21 -7.55
N TYR A 24 26.76 20.78 -7.38
CA TYR A 24 26.20 21.81 -8.25
C TYR A 24 26.06 23.09 -7.42
N GLU A 25 27.08 23.94 -7.51
CA GLU A 25 27.19 25.19 -6.76
C GLU A 25 26.03 26.13 -7.10
N ALA A 26 25.34 26.63 -6.08
CA ALA A 26 24.11 27.41 -6.22
C ALA A 26 24.35 28.75 -6.93
N GLU A 27 25.50 29.36 -6.72
CA GLU A 27 25.89 30.64 -7.32
C GLU A 27 26.17 30.54 -8.83
N ASN A 28 26.35 29.34 -9.36
CA ASN A 28 26.42 29.07 -10.81
C ASN A 28 25.03 28.79 -11.43
N GLY A 29 23.98 28.77 -10.61
CA GLY A 29 22.61 28.53 -11.03
C GLY A 29 21.91 29.75 -11.62
N LYS A 30 20.67 29.53 -12.06
CA LYS A 30 19.72 30.60 -12.40
C LYS A 30 19.15 31.19 -11.11
N LEU A 31 19.45 32.46 -10.88
CA LEU A 31 18.99 33.22 -9.71
C LEU A 31 17.75 34.05 -10.07
N ASN A 32 16.73 34.04 -9.21
CA ASN A 32 15.55 34.89 -9.32
C ASN A 32 15.31 35.61 -7.99
N GLY A 33 15.53 36.92 -7.95
CA GLY A 33 15.35 37.74 -6.74
C GLY A 33 16.27 37.39 -5.55
N VAL A 34 17.30 36.58 -5.78
CA VAL A 34 18.36 36.24 -4.83
C VAL A 34 19.73 36.62 -5.40
N THR A 35 20.73 36.78 -4.54
CA THR A 35 22.08 37.21 -4.92
C THR A 35 23.16 36.31 -4.30
N VAL A 36 24.37 36.40 -4.85
CA VAL A 36 25.55 35.68 -4.37
C VAL A 36 26.23 36.45 -3.25
N TYR A 37 26.63 35.76 -2.19
CA TYR A 37 27.35 36.28 -1.02
C TYR A 37 28.62 35.48 -0.74
N LYS A 38 29.53 36.05 0.06
CA LYS A 38 30.86 35.46 0.37
C LYS A 38 31.31 35.69 1.81
N ASP A 39 30.44 36.23 2.66
CA ASP A 39 30.82 36.78 3.97
C ASP A 39 30.86 35.72 5.08
N LEU A 40 30.07 34.64 4.93
CA LEU A 40 30.12 33.47 5.82
C LEU A 40 31.29 32.56 5.41
N SER A 41 31.85 31.79 6.36
CA SER A 41 32.85 30.77 6.08
C SER A 41 32.22 29.38 5.87
N GLY A 42 32.94 28.49 5.20
CA GLY A 42 32.56 27.07 5.07
C GLY A 42 31.71 26.70 3.85
N TYR A 43 31.50 27.63 2.91
CA TYR A 43 30.85 27.38 1.62
C TYR A 43 31.82 26.77 0.58
N SER A 44 31.29 26.08 -0.43
CA SER A 44 32.05 25.55 -1.58
C SER A 44 32.06 26.50 -2.78
N GLY A 45 32.78 26.17 -3.84
CA GLY A 45 32.83 27.02 -5.02
C GLY A 45 33.35 28.44 -4.76
N SER A 46 32.57 29.43 -5.19
CA SER A 46 32.93 30.84 -5.27
C SER A 46 32.02 31.76 -4.44
N GLY A 47 30.96 31.22 -3.84
CA GLY A 47 30.01 31.92 -2.99
C GLY A 47 28.84 31.03 -2.60
N TYR A 48 27.77 31.63 -2.11
CA TYR A 48 26.50 30.97 -1.82
C TYR A 48 25.35 31.94 -2.10
N VAL A 49 24.12 31.45 -2.16
CA VAL A 49 22.95 32.21 -2.61
C VAL A 49 21.93 32.41 -1.48
N GLY A 50 21.31 33.60 -1.41
CA GLY A 50 20.23 33.92 -0.49
C GLY A 50 19.72 35.35 -0.65
N ARG A 51 18.96 35.93 0.29
CA ARG A 51 18.36 35.34 1.51
C ARG A 51 16.97 34.76 1.32
N PHE A 52 16.45 34.71 0.09
CA PHE A 52 15.05 34.31 -0.17
C PHE A 52 14.04 35.17 0.63
N GLU A 53 14.18 36.50 0.60
CA GLU A 53 13.41 37.42 1.47
C GLU A 53 11.96 37.65 1.01
N THR A 54 11.63 37.33 -0.24
CA THR A 54 10.34 37.62 -0.88
C THR A 54 9.78 36.35 -1.53
N ALA A 55 8.45 36.21 -1.52
CA ALA A 55 7.77 35.13 -2.21
C ALA A 55 8.17 35.08 -3.69
N GLY A 56 8.46 33.88 -4.21
CA GLY A 56 8.95 33.68 -5.57
C GLY A 56 10.47 33.82 -5.76
N ASN A 57 11.21 34.27 -4.73
CA ASN A 57 12.67 34.18 -4.76
C ASN A 57 13.11 32.72 -4.92
N SER A 58 14.04 32.46 -5.84
CA SER A 58 14.44 31.09 -6.14
C SER A 58 15.86 30.98 -6.68
N VAL A 59 16.48 29.82 -6.47
CA VAL A 59 17.70 29.39 -7.14
C VAL A 59 17.46 28.04 -7.80
N SER A 60 17.98 27.83 -9.00
CA SER A 60 17.96 26.52 -9.66
C SER A 60 19.26 26.24 -10.40
N VAL A 61 19.74 25.00 -10.32
CA VAL A 61 20.92 24.51 -11.03
C VAL A 61 20.47 23.55 -12.14
N THR A 62 21.20 23.54 -13.25
CA THR A 62 21.03 22.48 -14.27
C THR A 62 21.92 21.32 -13.89
N VAL A 63 21.33 20.14 -13.73
CA VAL A 63 22.06 18.90 -13.48
C VAL A 63 21.99 18.01 -14.71
N GLU A 64 23.07 17.28 -14.99
CA GLU A 64 23.12 16.37 -16.13
C GLU A 64 23.45 14.98 -15.63
N VAL A 65 22.56 14.02 -15.90
CA VAL A 65 22.69 12.63 -15.44
C VAL A 65 22.72 11.69 -16.63
N SER A 66 23.52 10.63 -16.53
CA SER A 66 23.73 9.67 -17.63
C SER A 66 22.60 8.65 -17.78
N GLN A 67 21.78 8.46 -16.73
CA GLN A 67 20.73 7.45 -16.67
C GLN A 67 19.47 8.06 -16.05
N THR A 68 18.31 7.54 -16.46
CA THR A 68 17.03 7.86 -15.82
C THR A 68 16.92 7.04 -14.54
N GLY A 69 16.55 7.66 -13.43
CA GLY A 69 16.35 6.95 -12.17
C GLY A 69 16.18 7.88 -10.96
N MET A 70 16.14 7.26 -9.79
CA MET A 70 16.12 7.96 -8.50
C MET A 70 17.54 8.33 -8.08
N TYR A 71 17.76 9.55 -7.59
CA TYR A 71 19.06 10.03 -7.13
C TYR A 71 18.91 10.63 -5.74
N ASP A 72 19.73 10.20 -4.78
CA ASP A 72 19.80 10.88 -3.48
C ASP A 72 20.23 12.33 -3.65
N LEU A 73 19.41 13.26 -3.17
CA LEU A 73 19.68 14.68 -3.13
C LEU A 73 20.06 15.09 -1.71
N SER A 74 21.17 15.82 -1.61
CA SER A 74 21.50 16.61 -0.43
C SER A 74 21.63 18.08 -0.81
N ILE A 75 21.33 18.96 0.13
CA ILE A 75 21.49 20.40 -0.03
C ILE A 75 22.43 20.89 1.06
N ILE A 76 23.47 21.62 0.67
CA ILE A 76 24.35 22.33 1.60
C ILE A 76 23.73 23.70 1.84
N TYR A 77 23.39 23.98 3.09
CA TYR A 77 22.64 25.18 3.46
C TYR A 77 23.14 25.74 4.79
N CYS A 78 22.83 27.01 5.05
CA CYS A 78 23.02 27.62 6.37
C CYS A 78 21.69 28.23 6.83
N GLY A 79 21.17 27.74 7.96
CA GLY A 79 19.91 28.11 8.58
C GLY A 79 20.07 29.01 9.80
N ASN A 80 21.03 29.95 9.79
CA ASN A 80 21.38 30.80 10.94
C ASN A 80 20.35 31.89 11.31
N MET A 81 19.13 31.77 10.78
CA MET A 81 17.99 32.64 11.04
C MET A 81 16.81 31.84 11.64
N GLY A 82 17.11 30.70 12.28
CA GLY A 82 16.14 29.74 12.81
C GLY A 82 15.63 28.76 11.74
N GLN A 83 14.94 27.70 12.16
CA GLN A 83 14.32 26.71 11.26
C GLN A 83 13.46 27.37 10.18
N LYS A 84 13.53 26.87 8.94
CA LYS A 84 12.74 27.35 7.79
C LYS A 84 12.12 26.21 7.00
N ILE A 85 11.06 26.51 6.26
CA ILE A 85 10.45 25.60 5.30
C ILE A 85 10.51 26.29 3.93
N ASN A 86 11.05 25.60 2.92
CA ASN A 86 11.11 26.10 1.54
C ASN A 86 10.78 24.98 0.54
N ILE A 87 10.36 25.35 -0.67
CA ILE A 87 9.83 24.40 -1.66
C ILE A 87 10.98 23.88 -2.52
N LEU A 88 11.16 22.55 -2.55
CA LEU A 88 12.02 21.88 -3.54
C LEU A 88 11.32 21.88 -4.90
N ASN A 89 12.08 22.16 -5.96
CA ASN A 89 11.60 22.09 -7.33
C ASN A 89 12.50 21.16 -8.14
N VAL A 90 11.90 20.25 -8.92
CA VAL A 90 12.59 19.37 -9.86
C VAL A 90 11.93 19.56 -11.23
N ASN A 91 12.73 19.88 -12.25
CA ASN A 91 12.26 20.15 -13.61
C ASN A 91 11.18 21.25 -13.72
N GLY A 92 11.18 22.20 -12.77
CA GLY A 92 10.22 23.30 -12.71
C GLY A 92 8.91 22.96 -11.99
N GLU A 93 8.74 21.72 -11.52
CA GLU A 93 7.59 21.28 -10.74
C GLU A 93 7.95 21.23 -9.25
N GLY A 94 6.99 21.59 -8.38
CA GLY A 94 7.17 21.52 -6.94
C GLY A 94 7.24 20.08 -6.44
N ALA A 95 8.37 19.67 -5.88
CA ALA A 95 8.63 18.33 -5.37
C ALA A 95 8.39 18.20 -3.85
N GLY A 96 7.80 19.22 -3.22
CA GLY A 96 7.40 19.24 -1.81
C GLY A 96 8.11 20.30 -0.97
N ASP A 97 7.60 20.49 0.24
CA ASP A 97 8.18 21.36 1.26
C ASP A 97 9.33 20.66 1.99
N ILE A 98 10.46 21.35 2.13
CA ILE A 98 11.63 20.88 2.88
C ILE A 98 11.81 21.72 4.12
N THR A 99 11.84 21.06 5.28
CA THR A 99 12.22 21.69 6.54
C THR A 99 13.75 21.71 6.65
N PHE A 100 14.29 22.91 6.80
CA PHE A 100 15.69 23.20 7.04
C PHE A 100 15.86 23.55 8.53
N PRO A 101 16.44 22.65 9.35
CA PRO A 101 16.77 22.93 10.73
C PRO A 101 17.61 24.20 10.93
N GLU A 102 17.62 24.74 12.14
CA GLU A 102 18.54 25.83 12.48
C GLU A 102 19.98 25.31 12.52
N THR A 103 20.90 26.01 11.87
CA THR A 103 22.33 25.72 11.90
C THR A 103 23.13 26.99 12.12
N THR A 104 24.32 26.88 12.69
CA THR A 104 25.20 28.04 12.92
C THR A 104 26.18 28.28 11.76
N GLY A 105 26.27 27.34 10.82
CA GLY A 105 27.10 27.40 9.61
C GLY A 105 26.54 26.50 8.51
N PHE A 106 27.33 26.30 7.44
CA PHE A 106 26.95 25.42 6.35
C PHE A 106 26.95 23.95 6.79
N GLU A 107 25.82 23.29 6.63
CA GLU A 107 25.63 21.87 6.91
C GLU A 107 24.95 21.19 5.73
N THR A 108 25.15 19.87 5.61
CA THR A 108 24.50 19.05 4.58
C THR A 108 23.19 18.50 5.12
N LEU A 109 22.07 18.92 4.52
CA LEU A 109 20.77 18.29 4.71
C LEU A 109 20.58 17.19 3.67
N ASN A 110 20.33 15.96 4.10
CA ASN A 110 19.85 14.91 3.19
C ASN A 110 18.34 15.11 2.99
N VAL A 111 17.95 15.37 1.74
CA VAL A 111 16.56 15.67 1.36
C VAL A 111 15.80 14.39 0.97
N GLY A 112 16.53 13.31 0.66
CA GLY A 112 15.98 12.06 0.14
C GLY A 112 16.17 11.92 -1.38
N ALA A 113 15.51 10.93 -1.98
CA ALA A 113 15.70 10.61 -3.38
C ALA A 113 14.73 11.38 -4.29
N ILE A 114 15.24 11.92 -5.39
CA ILE A 114 14.49 12.62 -6.45
C ILE A 114 14.57 11.86 -7.77
N TYR A 115 13.54 11.96 -8.62
CA TYR A 115 13.56 11.33 -9.94
C TYR A 115 14.15 12.27 -11.00
N LEU A 116 15.17 11.80 -11.71
CA LEU A 116 15.82 12.52 -12.82
C LEU A 116 15.78 11.68 -14.10
N LYS A 117 15.55 12.34 -15.23
CA LYS A 117 15.61 11.72 -16.56
C LYS A 117 17.03 11.79 -17.11
N ALA A 118 17.45 10.82 -17.92
CA ALA A 118 18.75 10.90 -18.60
C ALA A 118 18.86 12.21 -19.41
N GLY A 119 20.02 12.88 -19.30
CA GLY A 119 20.27 14.21 -19.85
C GLY A 119 20.07 15.32 -18.83
N LYS A 120 19.66 16.49 -19.32
CA LYS A 120 19.55 17.72 -18.50
C LYS A 120 18.24 17.73 -17.71
N ASN A 121 18.37 18.05 -16.42
CA ASN A 121 17.28 18.31 -15.50
C ASN A 121 17.56 19.61 -14.76
N THR A 122 16.56 20.14 -14.05
CA THR A 122 16.77 21.26 -13.11
C THR A 122 16.40 20.86 -11.69
N ILE A 123 17.17 21.33 -10.72
CA ILE A 123 16.89 21.19 -9.28
C ILE A 123 17.00 22.58 -8.66
N GLY A 124 16.08 22.95 -7.79
CA GLY A 124 16.11 24.28 -7.17
C GLY A 124 15.28 24.40 -5.90
N ILE A 125 15.45 25.53 -5.23
CA ILE A 125 14.63 25.93 -4.08
C ILE A 125 13.88 27.22 -4.43
N THR A 126 12.60 27.27 -4.07
CA THR A 126 11.77 28.47 -4.10
C THR A 126 11.34 28.84 -2.69
N SER A 127 11.35 30.15 -2.40
CA SER A 127 10.97 30.71 -1.11
C SER A 127 9.53 30.35 -0.73
N SER A 128 9.37 29.70 0.42
CA SER A 128 8.11 29.63 1.17
C SER A 128 8.23 30.48 2.43
N TRP A 129 8.89 29.97 3.48
CA TRP A 129 9.26 30.79 4.65
C TRP A 129 10.48 31.66 4.35
N GLY A 130 11.33 31.28 3.40
CA GLY A 130 12.50 32.06 2.98
C GLY A 130 13.64 32.01 3.98
N TRP A 131 14.37 33.14 4.08
CA TRP A 131 15.37 33.46 5.12
C TRP A 131 16.40 32.35 5.43
N MET A 132 17.09 31.89 4.40
CA MET A 132 18.21 30.94 4.53
C MET A 132 19.26 31.14 3.43
N TRP A 133 20.36 30.41 3.52
CA TRP A 133 21.43 30.39 2.53
C TRP A 133 21.55 29.01 1.90
N VAL A 134 21.78 28.95 0.59
CA VAL A 134 22.05 27.71 -0.17
C VAL A 134 23.42 27.80 -0.80
N ASP A 135 24.27 26.84 -0.50
CA ASP A 135 25.64 26.71 -1.02
C ASP A 135 25.65 25.82 -2.27
N ALA A 136 25.22 24.56 -2.15
CA ALA A 136 25.24 23.63 -3.27
C ALA A 136 24.10 22.59 -3.21
N PHE A 137 23.74 22.07 -4.37
CA PHE A 137 22.95 20.85 -4.52
C PHE A 137 23.91 19.69 -4.81
N VAL A 138 23.73 18.58 -4.12
CA VAL A 138 24.63 17.43 -4.19
C VAL A 138 23.84 16.18 -4.54
N ILE A 139 24.18 15.53 -5.65
CA ILE A 139 23.62 14.24 -6.05
C ILE A 139 24.72 13.22 -6.30
N ASN A 140 24.36 11.95 -6.31
CA ASN A 140 25.21 10.88 -6.80
C ASN A 140 25.36 10.94 -8.34
N ASP A 141 26.48 10.49 -8.89
CA ASP A 141 26.71 10.41 -10.34
C ASP A 141 25.97 9.24 -11.01
N THR A 142 25.58 8.25 -10.24
CA THR A 142 24.74 7.11 -10.65
C THR A 142 23.41 7.11 -9.91
N PRO A 143 22.32 6.61 -10.52
CA PRO A 143 21.05 6.48 -9.83
C PRO A 143 21.15 5.44 -8.71
N ASN A 144 20.30 5.59 -7.72
CA ASN A 144 20.08 4.64 -6.65
C ASN A 144 19.68 3.28 -7.23
N ALA A 145 20.17 2.21 -6.62
CA ALA A 145 19.67 0.87 -6.92
C ALA A 145 18.16 0.77 -6.63
N ALA A 146 17.47 -0.04 -7.42
CA ALA A 146 16.06 -0.33 -7.15
C ALA A 146 15.88 -0.83 -5.72
N LYS A 147 14.94 -0.24 -4.98
CA LYS A 147 14.65 -0.64 -3.60
C LYS A 147 14.02 -2.03 -3.58
N ASP A 148 14.56 -2.91 -2.75
CA ASP A 148 13.89 -4.15 -2.41
C ASP A 148 12.76 -3.86 -1.42
N VAL A 149 11.53 -3.92 -1.94
CA VAL A 149 10.33 -3.57 -1.20
C VAL A 149 9.66 -4.76 -0.51
N SER A 150 10.15 -6.00 -0.72
CA SER A 150 9.39 -7.20 -0.36
C SER A 150 10.14 -8.19 0.54
N SER A 151 11.45 -8.39 0.38
CA SER A 151 12.16 -9.47 1.09
C SER A 151 12.28 -9.26 2.60
N LYS A 152 12.29 -8.00 3.06
CA LYS A 152 12.48 -7.63 4.46
C LYS A 152 11.17 -7.45 5.23
N LEU A 153 10.03 -7.54 4.55
CA LEU A 153 8.72 -7.37 5.18
C LEU A 153 8.56 -8.37 6.33
N ASN A 154 8.00 -7.90 7.44
CA ASN A 154 7.74 -8.74 8.59
C ASN A 154 6.89 -9.97 8.16
N PRO A 155 7.23 -11.18 8.63
CA PRO A 155 6.59 -12.39 8.14
C PRO A 155 5.18 -12.56 8.68
N THR A 156 4.86 -11.98 9.84
CA THR A 156 3.60 -12.17 10.56
C THR A 156 3.08 -10.85 11.15
N LEU A 157 1.78 -10.81 11.41
CA LEU A 157 1.12 -9.74 12.17
C LEU A 157 1.70 -9.61 13.58
N VAL A 158 1.65 -8.41 14.15
CA VAL A 158 2.09 -8.10 15.53
C VAL A 158 1.24 -8.82 16.59
N ASN A 159 -0.02 -9.12 16.27
CA ASN A 159 -0.86 -9.96 17.13
C ASN A 159 -0.65 -11.46 16.80
N PRO A 160 0.02 -12.24 17.66
CA PRO A 160 0.25 -13.66 17.41
C PRO A 160 -1.03 -14.49 17.43
N LYS A 161 -2.11 -13.97 18.05
CA LYS A 161 -3.43 -14.62 18.13
C LYS A 161 -4.34 -14.25 16.96
N ALA A 162 -3.83 -13.56 15.93
CA ALA A 162 -4.62 -13.15 14.78
C ALA A 162 -5.41 -14.32 14.17
N ILE A 163 -6.66 -14.07 13.80
CA ILE A 163 -7.53 -15.07 13.18
C ILE A 163 -7.00 -15.47 11.80
N PRO A 164 -7.32 -16.67 11.28
CA PRO A 164 -6.89 -17.13 9.96
C PRO A 164 -7.17 -16.14 8.83
N ALA A 165 -8.35 -15.51 8.83
CA ALA A 165 -8.72 -14.51 7.82
C ALA A 165 -7.80 -13.27 7.81
N ALA A 166 -7.38 -12.79 8.99
CA ALA A 166 -6.47 -11.65 9.10
C ALA A 166 -5.04 -12.02 8.64
N LYS A 167 -4.58 -13.24 8.97
CA LYS A 167 -3.30 -13.77 8.49
C LYS A 167 -3.29 -13.90 6.96
N LYS A 168 -4.34 -14.50 6.38
CA LYS A 168 -4.52 -14.62 4.93
C LYS A 168 -4.52 -13.26 4.23
N LEU A 169 -5.22 -12.28 4.79
CA LEU A 169 -5.22 -10.91 4.26
C LEU A 169 -3.81 -10.29 4.32
N TYR A 170 -3.11 -10.39 5.45
CA TYR A 170 -1.76 -9.84 5.59
C TYR A 170 -0.76 -10.46 4.59
N ASP A 171 -0.79 -11.79 4.43
CA ASP A 171 0.08 -12.47 3.48
C ASP A 171 -0.28 -12.18 2.03
N PHE A 172 -1.56 -11.99 1.72
CA PHE A 172 -2.01 -11.53 0.42
C PHE A 172 -1.46 -10.13 0.11
N LEU A 173 -1.54 -9.19 1.06
CA LEU A 173 -0.96 -7.85 0.89
C LEU A 173 0.55 -7.96 0.67
N LYS A 174 1.25 -8.74 1.50
CA LYS A 174 2.71 -8.95 1.42
C LYS A 174 3.15 -9.57 0.09
N SER A 175 2.42 -10.57 -0.42
CA SER A 175 2.79 -11.27 -1.66
C SER A 175 2.59 -10.43 -2.93
N ASN A 176 1.69 -9.43 -2.85
CA ASN A 176 1.40 -8.47 -3.91
C ASN A 176 2.18 -7.15 -3.79
N TYR A 177 2.76 -6.85 -2.62
CA TYR A 177 3.52 -5.63 -2.38
C TYR A 177 4.75 -5.56 -3.30
N GLY A 178 4.90 -4.44 -4.01
CA GLY A 178 5.93 -4.30 -5.05
C GLY A 178 5.57 -4.87 -6.43
N LYS A 179 4.35 -5.41 -6.59
CA LYS A 179 3.87 -5.99 -7.87
C LYS A 179 2.54 -5.38 -8.31
N ARG A 180 1.65 -5.10 -7.35
CA ARG A 180 0.31 -4.56 -7.56
C ARG A 180 0.08 -3.39 -6.62
N ILE A 181 -0.80 -2.48 -7.03
CA ILE A 181 -1.34 -1.41 -6.20
C ILE A 181 -2.84 -1.66 -6.09
N LEU A 182 -3.38 -1.86 -4.89
CA LEU A 182 -4.80 -2.11 -4.73
C LEU A 182 -5.58 -0.79 -4.84
N SER A 183 -6.72 -0.81 -5.52
CA SER A 183 -7.61 0.35 -5.57
C SER A 183 -8.40 0.49 -4.28
N GLY A 184 -8.60 1.72 -3.81
CA GLY A 184 -9.34 1.95 -2.57
C GLY A 184 -10.10 3.27 -2.54
N GLN A 185 -11.15 3.27 -1.72
CA GLN A 185 -12.08 4.38 -1.59
C GLN A 185 -12.56 4.51 -0.14
N VAL A 186 -12.59 5.74 0.37
CA VAL A 186 -13.25 6.06 1.63
C VAL A 186 -14.75 6.26 1.39
N GLY A 187 -15.59 5.60 2.19
CA GLY A 187 -17.03 5.84 2.19
C GLY A 187 -17.38 7.17 2.87
N ALA A 188 -18.58 7.70 2.63
CA ALA A 188 -19.08 8.84 3.41
C ALA A 188 -19.24 8.47 4.89
N ALA A 189 -19.23 9.48 5.78
CA ALA A 189 -19.41 9.27 7.21
C ALA A 189 -20.70 8.49 7.50
N GLY A 190 -20.59 7.39 8.24
CA GLY A 190 -21.72 6.51 8.55
C GLY A 190 -22.10 5.52 7.45
N GLN A 191 -21.29 5.38 6.39
CA GLN A 191 -21.46 4.40 5.33
C GLN A 191 -20.31 3.40 5.29
N ALA A 192 -20.60 2.17 4.85
CA ALA A 192 -19.59 1.14 4.60
C ALA A 192 -19.94 0.35 3.34
N GLY A 193 -18.90 -0.08 2.60
CA GLY A 193 -19.10 -0.87 1.39
C GLY A 193 -19.69 -0.07 0.22
N ASP A 194 -20.72 -0.61 -0.41
CA ASP A 194 -21.27 -0.11 -1.68
C ASP A 194 -22.52 0.78 -1.53
N GLU A 195 -22.71 1.36 -0.35
CA GLU A 195 -23.86 2.23 -0.02
C GLU A 195 -23.72 3.69 -0.53
N GLY A 196 -22.49 4.12 -0.85
CA GLY A 196 -22.16 5.52 -1.13
C GLY A 196 -22.22 5.95 -2.60
N GLU A 197 -22.32 7.27 -2.82
CA GLU A 197 -22.23 7.88 -4.16
C GLU A 197 -20.84 7.70 -4.77
N GLU A 198 -19.80 7.55 -3.94
CA GLU A 198 -18.43 7.25 -4.33
C GLU A 198 -18.35 5.90 -5.07
N PHE A 199 -19.04 4.88 -4.58
CA PHE A 199 -19.12 3.57 -5.25
C PHE A 199 -19.76 3.72 -6.63
N LYS A 200 -20.90 4.40 -6.71
CA LYS A 200 -21.64 4.60 -7.96
C LYS A 200 -20.81 5.36 -8.98
N ARG A 201 -20.12 6.42 -8.53
CA ARG A 201 -19.22 7.25 -9.35
C ARG A 201 -18.14 6.40 -10.01
N ILE A 202 -17.47 5.54 -9.25
CA ILE A 202 -16.39 4.68 -9.75
C ILE A 202 -16.95 3.59 -10.66
N MET A 203 -18.02 2.91 -10.26
CA MET A 203 -18.66 1.88 -11.08
C MET A 203 -19.12 2.42 -12.43
N ASN A 204 -19.74 3.61 -12.46
CA ASN A 204 -20.24 4.21 -13.69
C ASN A 204 -19.10 4.59 -14.66
N ALA A 205 -17.99 5.12 -14.16
CA ALA A 205 -16.87 5.51 -15.01
C ALA A 205 -16.00 4.33 -15.45
N THR A 206 -15.83 3.32 -14.60
CA THR A 206 -14.77 2.31 -14.76
C THR A 206 -15.29 0.90 -14.98
N GLY A 207 -16.52 0.59 -14.55
CA GLY A 207 -17.04 -0.77 -14.46
C GLY A 207 -16.38 -1.64 -13.38
N LYS A 208 -15.52 -1.07 -12.53
CA LYS A 208 -14.71 -1.76 -11.51
C LYS A 208 -15.14 -1.35 -10.10
N LYS A 209 -14.94 -2.27 -9.15
CA LYS A 209 -15.14 -2.03 -7.72
C LYS A 209 -13.78 -1.84 -7.02
N PRO A 210 -13.61 -0.83 -6.17
CA PRO A 210 -12.44 -0.68 -5.29
C PRO A 210 -12.15 -1.95 -4.49
N ALA A 211 -10.89 -2.37 -4.47
CA ALA A 211 -10.43 -3.52 -3.68
C ALA A 211 -10.52 -3.27 -2.17
N VAL A 212 -10.23 -2.04 -1.73
CA VAL A 212 -10.23 -1.61 -0.32
C VAL A 212 -11.33 -0.59 -0.09
N TRP A 213 -12.21 -0.86 0.87
CA TRP A 213 -13.23 0.09 1.35
C TRP A 213 -12.90 0.55 2.74
N ASN A 214 -12.98 1.85 2.99
CA ASN A 214 -12.77 2.41 4.31
C ASN A 214 -14.06 2.99 4.91
N MET A 215 -14.43 2.47 6.07
CA MET A 215 -15.52 2.96 6.92
C MET A 215 -14.99 3.79 8.10
N ASP A 216 -15.87 4.53 8.78
CA ASP A 216 -15.48 5.38 9.90
C ASP A 216 -16.39 5.21 11.12
N PHE A 217 -15.79 4.86 12.26
CA PHE A 217 -16.50 4.76 13.55
C PHE A 217 -16.80 6.14 14.18
N ILE A 218 -16.71 7.23 13.42
CA ILE A 218 -16.94 8.64 13.81
C ILE A 218 -18.13 8.88 14.75
N PHE A 219 -19.25 8.16 14.57
CA PHE A 219 -20.48 8.33 15.38
C PHE A 219 -20.60 7.34 16.55
N GLU A 220 -19.57 6.54 16.79
CA GLU A 220 -19.64 5.41 17.72
C GLU A 220 -19.00 5.68 19.08
N SER A 221 -18.48 6.87 19.33
CA SER A 221 -18.09 7.30 20.68
C SER A 221 -19.29 7.55 21.57
N ASN A 222 -19.16 7.38 22.90
CA ASN A 222 -20.31 7.55 23.82
C ASN A 222 -20.81 9.00 23.92
N ASP A 223 -20.00 10.01 23.54
CA ASP A 223 -20.44 11.42 23.54
C ASP A 223 -21.21 11.79 22.27
N CYS A 224 -21.24 10.92 21.26
CA CYS A 224 -22.10 11.10 20.10
C CYS A 224 -23.56 10.92 20.52
N THR A 225 -24.28 12.03 20.56
CA THR A 225 -25.71 12.09 20.89
C THR A 225 -26.61 11.69 19.71
N TRP A 226 -26.02 11.58 18.52
CA TRP A 226 -26.69 11.13 17.29
C TRP A 226 -25.77 10.18 16.50
N ARG A 227 -26.38 9.20 15.85
CA ARG A 227 -25.75 8.27 14.91
C ARG A 227 -26.79 7.74 13.92
N PRO A 228 -26.41 7.35 12.69
CA PRO A 228 -27.27 6.56 11.82
C PRO A 228 -27.68 5.24 12.51
N THR A 229 -28.94 4.84 12.41
CA THR A 229 -29.47 3.66 13.12
C THR A 229 -30.05 2.58 12.22
N ASN A 230 -30.16 2.79 10.91
CA ASN A 230 -30.76 1.79 10.02
C ASN A 230 -30.25 1.89 8.57
N PRO A 231 -29.43 0.91 8.12
CA PRO A 231 -28.59 0.05 8.97
C PRO A 231 -27.52 0.88 9.70
N ASP A 232 -26.99 0.36 10.82
CA ASP A 232 -25.79 0.94 11.42
C ASP A 232 -24.54 0.58 10.58
N ILE A 233 -23.43 1.28 10.79
CA ILE A 233 -22.22 1.10 9.97
C ILE A 233 -21.62 -0.32 10.10
N THR A 234 -21.80 -0.97 11.25
CA THR A 234 -21.31 -2.35 11.47
C THR A 234 -22.19 -3.33 10.72
N GLU A 235 -23.51 -3.14 10.71
CA GLU A 235 -24.44 -3.95 9.93
C GLU A 235 -24.21 -3.79 8.42
N MET A 236 -23.95 -2.57 7.94
CA MET A 236 -23.54 -2.33 6.55
C MET A 236 -22.30 -3.15 6.18
N ALA A 237 -21.24 -3.10 7.01
CA ALA A 237 -20.02 -3.87 6.77
C ALA A 237 -20.27 -5.39 6.77
N ILE A 238 -21.11 -5.89 7.70
CA ILE A 238 -21.51 -7.31 7.76
C ILE A 238 -22.26 -7.72 6.48
N ASN A 239 -23.20 -6.89 6.03
CA ASN A 239 -24.00 -7.17 4.83
C ASN A 239 -23.14 -7.15 3.57
N TRP A 240 -22.25 -6.17 3.45
CA TRP A 240 -21.27 -6.09 2.37
C TRP A 240 -20.36 -7.33 2.33
N TRP A 241 -19.79 -7.72 3.48
CA TRP A 241 -18.94 -8.91 3.59
C TRP A 241 -19.64 -10.19 3.16
N LYS A 242 -20.90 -10.38 3.59
CA LYS A 242 -21.73 -11.53 3.19
C LYS A 242 -22.09 -11.50 1.71
N LYS A 243 -22.52 -10.34 1.20
CA LYS A 243 -22.89 -10.14 -0.21
C LYS A 243 -21.77 -10.53 -1.15
N TYR A 244 -20.54 -10.16 -0.81
CA TYR A 244 -19.35 -10.45 -1.61
C TYR A 244 -18.61 -11.72 -1.15
N GLN A 245 -19.23 -12.55 -0.30
CA GLN A 245 -18.71 -13.86 0.12
C GLN A 245 -17.28 -13.79 0.68
N GLY A 246 -16.98 -12.73 1.43
CA GLY A 246 -15.65 -12.48 1.99
C GLY A 246 -14.59 -12.00 0.99
N LYS A 247 -14.98 -11.62 -0.22
CA LYS A 247 -14.14 -10.87 -1.15
C LYS A 247 -14.21 -9.38 -0.81
N GLY A 248 -13.13 -8.67 -1.13
CA GLY A 248 -12.97 -7.27 -0.73
C GLY A 248 -12.23 -7.12 0.60
N ILE A 249 -11.63 -5.96 0.80
CA ILE A 249 -10.90 -5.61 2.02
C ILE A 249 -11.61 -4.44 2.69
N MET A 250 -11.91 -4.59 3.98
CA MET A 250 -12.41 -3.48 4.79
C MET A 250 -11.26 -2.90 5.61
N SER A 251 -11.08 -1.59 5.49
CA SER A 251 -10.34 -0.75 6.43
C SER A 251 -11.34 0.07 7.25
N ALA A 252 -10.94 0.47 8.44
CA ALA A 252 -11.71 1.42 9.23
C ALA A 252 -10.81 2.42 9.92
N GLN A 253 -11.27 3.67 9.94
CA GLN A 253 -10.74 4.72 10.78
C GLN A 253 -11.71 5.09 11.90
N TRP A 254 -11.25 6.00 12.76
CA TRP A 254 -12.10 6.54 13.81
C TRP A 254 -11.78 8.01 14.05
N HIS A 255 -12.64 8.88 13.51
CA HIS A 255 -12.70 10.25 13.97
C HIS A 255 -13.29 10.29 15.38
N TRP A 256 -12.42 10.16 16.39
CA TRP A 256 -12.81 9.93 17.78
C TRP A 256 -13.47 11.17 18.40
N ASN A 257 -14.78 11.24 18.24
CA ASN A 257 -15.59 12.28 18.84
C ASN A 257 -15.65 12.17 20.37
N ILE A 258 -15.49 13.31 21.04
CA ILE A 258 -15.69 13.50 22.49
C ILE A 258 -16.56 14.74 22.70
N ALA A 259 -16.86 15.10 23.94
CA ALA A 259 -17.63 16.30 24.26
C ALA A 259 -16.94 17.57 23.74
N GLY A 260 -17.66 18.34 22.93
CA GLY A 260 -17.24 19.63 22.40
C GLY A 260 -17.55 20.79 23.34
N ARG A 261 -16.95 21.95 23.08
CA ARG A 261 -17.07 23.17 23.90
C ARG A 261 -18.49 23.73 23.99
N THR A 262 -19.30 23.51 22.97
CA THR A 262 -20.63 24.12 22.79
C THR A 262 -21.79 23.13 22.97
N GLY A 263 -21.54 21.98 23.59
CA GLY A 263 -22.55 20.93 23.81
C GLY A 263 -22.75 19.98 22.62
N ASN A 264 -22.03 20.19 21.52
CA ASN A 264 -21.89 19.23 20.42
C ASN A 264 -20.81 18.18 20.77
N PHE A 265 -20.57 17.22 19.87
CA PHE A 265 -19.38 16.37 19.90
C PHE A 265 -18.34 16.87 18.89
N ALA A 266 -17.06 16.64 19.19
CA ALA A 266 -15.95 17.08 18.36
C ALA A 266 -14.76 16.11 18.44
N PHE A 267 -14.02 15.99 17.35
CA PHE A 267 -12.70 15.37 17.31
C PHE A 267 -11.58 16.40 17.06
N TYR A 268 -11.92 17.59 16.56
CA TYR A 268 -10.95 18.67 16.40
C TYR A 268 -10.55 19.28 17.74
N LYS A 269 -9.25 19.39 17.97
CA LYS A 269 -8.62 19.92 19.19
C LYS A 269 -9.14 21.30 19.57
N LYS A 270 -9.34 22.18 18.59
CA LYS A 270 -9.85 23.55 18.80
C LYS A 270 -11.28 23.55 19.38
N ASP A 271 -12.08 22.52 19.08
CA ASP A 271 -13.51 22.46 19.38
C ASP A 271 -13.81 21.68 20.68
N THR A 272 -12.77 21.22 21.38
CA THR A 272 -12.88 20.52 22.67
C THR A 272 -11.89 21.05 23.72
N THR A 273 -12.14 20.74 24.99
CA THR A 273 -11.21 20.89 26.11
C THR A 273 -10.53 19.57 26.49
N PHE A 274 -10.76 18.49 25.74
CA PHE A 274 -10.18 17.17 26.01
C PHE A 274 -8.65 17.20 25.88
N ASP A 275 -7.96 16.59 26.85
CA ASP A 275 -6.50 16.65 26.99
C ASP A 275 -5.90 15.26 26.85
N LEU A 276 -5.00 15.10 25.86
CA LEU A 276 -4.36 13.82 25.56
C LEU A 276 -3.45 13.31 26.69
N GLU A 277 -2.74 14.19 27.40
CA GLU A 277 -1.85 13.76 28.49
C GLU A 277 -2.64 13.21 29.68
N LYS A 278 -3.78 13.84 29.97
CA LYS A 278 -4.74 13.30 30.94
C LYS A 278 -5.38 12.02 30.43
N ALA A 279 -5.76 11.95 29.16
CA ALA A 279 -6.35 10.76 28.56
C ALA A 279 -5.46 9.51 28.72
N VAL A 280 -4.14 9.65 28.82
CA VAL A 280 -3.20 8.54 29.06
C VAL A 280 -2.72 8.42 30.52
N THR A 281 -3.40 9.09 31.45
CA THR A 281 -3.09 9.07 32.89
C THR A 281 -4.25 8.44 33.65
N GLU A 282 -4.04 7.23 34.17
CA GLU A 282 -5.04 6.49 34.95
C GLU A 282 -5.65 7.33 36.09
N GLY A 283 -6.95 7.17 36.30
CA GLY A 283 -7.71 7.88 37.34
C GLY A 283 -8.15 9.30 36.98
N THR A 284 -7.75 9.84 35.83
CA THR A 284 -8.33 11.08 35.30
C THR A 284 -9.69 10.83 34.66
N TRP A 285 -10.50 11.89 34.53
CA TRP A 285 -11.79 11.81 33.84
C TRP A 285 -11.60 11.46 32.35
N GLU A 286 -10.58 12.03 31.70
CA GLU A 286 -10.24 11.79 30.30
C GLU A 286 -9.85 10.31 30.07
N TYR A 287 -9.08 9.71 30.98
CA TYR A 287 -8.73 8.28 30.91
C TYR A 287 -9.97 7.39 31.00
N GLU A 288 -10.80 7.59 32.02
CA GLU A 288 -12.04 6.82 32.20
C GLU A 288 -12.99 6.98 31.00
N LYS A 289 -12.96 8.15 30.38
CA LYS A 289 -13.73 8.44 29.17
C LYS A 289 -13.22 7.64 27.98
N ILE A 290 -11.91 7.68 27.69
CA ILE A 290 -11.38 6.95 26.54
C ILE A 290 -11.62 5.44 26.68
N ILE A 291 -11.47 4.87 27.88
CA ILE A 291 -11.65 3.43 28.09
C ILE A 291 -13.09 3.01 27.73
N LYS A 292 -14.09 3.78 28.12
CA LYS A 292 -15.49 3.50 27.78
C LYS A 292 -15.77 3.58 26.27
N ASP A 293 -15.15 4.53 25.59
CA ASP A 293 -15.29 4.66 24.13
C ASP A 293 -14.59 3.50 23.41
N ILE A 294 -13.39 3.11 23.86
CA ILE A 294 -12.67 1.93 23.36
C ILE A 294 -13.52 0.67 23.57
N ASP A 295 -14.13 0.49 24.74
CA ASP A 295 -14.97 -0.67 25.05
C ASP A 295 -16.19 -0.75 24.13
N ARG A 296 -16.82 0.39 23.83
CA ARG A 296 -17.95 0.48 22.91
C ARG A 296 -17.55 0.10 21.48
N VAL A 297 -16.51 0.72 20.93
CA VAL A 297 -16.02 0.43 19.57
C VAL A 297 -15.54 -1.02 19.48
N SER A 298 -14.89 -1.54 20.52
CA SER A 298 -14.47 -2.94 20.58
C SER A 298 -15.66 -3.90 20.48
N GLY A 299 -16.78 -3.58 21.14
CA GLY A 299 -18.01 -4.37 21.04
C GLY A 299 -18.58 -4.42 19.61
N LEU A 300 -18.46 -3.33 18.84
CA LEU A 300 -18.88 -3.29 17.43
C LEU A 300 -17.93 -4.12 16.55
N ILE A 301 -16.63 -3.94 16.69
CA ILE A 301 -15.62 -4.73 15.96
C ILE A 301 -15.73 -6.22 16.31
N LYS A 302 -16.10 -6.56 17.54
CA LYS A 302 -16.35 -7.96 17.93
C LYS A 302 -17.44 -8.62 17.08
N LYS A 303 -18.45 -7.87 16.63
CA LYS A 303 -19.47 -8.38 15.70
C LYS A 303 -18.87 -8.72 14.33
N LEU A 304 -17.91 -7.91 13.85
CA LEU A 304 -17.16 -8.19 12.61
C LEU A 304 -16.28 -9.43 12.78
N GLN A 305 -15.58 -9.56 13.91
CA GLN A 305 -14.80 -10.77 14.21
C GLN A 305 -15.67 -12.03 14.25
N ALA A 306 -16.90 -11.93 14.78
CA ALA A 306 -17.81 -13.08 14.90
C ALA A 306 -18.23 -13.68 13.54
N ILE A 307 -18.14 -12.88 12.46
CA ILE A 307 -18.35 -13.35 11.07
C ILE A 307 -17.03 -13.60 10.32
N ASN A 308 -15.92 -13.72 11.07
CA ASN A 308 -14.58 -13.98 10.55
C ASN A 308 -14.08 -12.92 9.56
N MET A 309 -14.50 -11.67 9.74
CA MET A 309 -14.10 -10.55 8.88
C MET A 309 -12.83 -9.88 9.42
N PRO A 310 -11.71 -9.90 8.68
CA PRO A 310 -10.52 -9.13 9.03
C PRO A 310 -10.74 -7.64 8.77
N LEU A 311 -10.07 -6.79 9.55
CA LEU A 311 -10.21 -5.34 9.48
C LEU A 311 -8.84 -4.66 9.54
N ILE A 312 -8.52 -3.84 8.53
CA ILE A 312 -7.36 -2.94 8.59
C ILE A 312 -7.75 -1.75 9.47
N TRP A 313 -7.25 -1.72 10.70
CA TRP A 313 -7.64 -0.78 11.73
C TRP A 313 -6.67 0.40 11.83
N ARG A 314 -7.16 1.60 11.53
CA ARG A 314 -6.42 2.85 11.51
C ARG A 314 -6.98 3.86 12.53
N PRO A 315 -6.80 3.64 13.84
CA PRO A 315 -7.17 4.61 14.87
C PRO A 315 -6.11 5.72 14.97
N LEU A 316 -6.45 6.84 15.61
CA LEU A 316 -5.51 7.93 15.93
C LEU A 316 -4.72 8.44 14.71
N HIS A 317 -5.37 8.49 13.54
CA HIS A 317 -4.74 8.92 12.29
C HIS A 317 -4.34 10.39 12.33
N GLU A 318 -3.37 10.75 11.48
CA GLU A 318 -2.81 12.10 11.34
C GLU A 318 -2.31 12.71 12.65
N ASN A 319 -1.79 11.88 13.57
CA ASN A 319 -1.35 12.37 14.88
C ASN A 319 -0.10 13.26 14.86
N ASN A 320 0.56 13.38 13.70
CA ASN A 320 1.60 14.38 13.43
C ASN A 320 1.03 15.81 13.30
N GLY A 321 -0.26 15.96 13.01
CA GLY A 321 -0.96 17.23 12.99
C GLY A 321 -1.42 17.71 14.36
N ASP A 322 -1.73 19.01 14.48
CA ASP A 322 -2.29 19.62 15.70
C ASP A 322 -3.81 19.81 15.65
N TRP A 323 -4.47 19.30 14.62
CA TRP A 323 -5.91 19.50 14.41
C TRP A 323 -6.78 18.52 15.20
N PHE A 324 -6.36 17.28 15.43
CA PHE A 324 -7.10 16.31 16.25
C PHE A 324 -6.65 16.34 17.71
N TRP A 325 -7.55 16.04 18.65
CA TRP A 325 -7.21 16.10 20.09
C TRP A 325 -6.12 15.09 20.49
N TRP A 326 -5.93 14.03 19.71
CA TRP A 326 -4.87 13.03 19.90
C TRP A 326 -3.53 13.36 19.21
N GLY A 327 -3.43 14.52 18.56
CA GLY A 327 -2.26 14.92 17.76
C GLY A 327 -1.27 15.85 18.48
N ASN A 328 -0.12 16.08 17.82
CA ASN A 328 0.94 17.03 18.21
C ASN A 328 1.51 16.80 19.64
N ASN A 329 1.50 15.55 20.09
CA ASN A 329 2.23 15.10 21.28
C ASN A 329 2.61 13.61 21.08
N PRO A 330 3.73 13.33 20.38
CA PRO A 330 4.07 11.98 19.94
C PRO A 330 4.18 10.98 21.09
N LYS A 331 4.74 11.41 22.23
CA LYS A 331 4.88 10.56 23.42
C LYS A 331 3.54 10.16 24.03
N ALA A 332 2.60 11.10 24.17
CA ALA A 332 1.29 10.79 24.72
C ALA A 332 0.44 9.99 23.71
N CYS A 333 0.53 10.29 22.42
CA CYS A 333 -0.16 9.53 21.37
C CYS A 333 0.32 8.07 21.31
N ALA A 334 1.63 7.83 21.38
CA ALA A 334 2.19 6.49 21.45
C ALA A 334 1.72 5.70 22.68
N LYS A 335 1.54 6.36 23.84
CA LYS A 335 0.92 5.73 25.02
C LYS A 335 -0.55 5.38 24.77
N LEU A 336 -1.31 6.29 24.14
CA LEU A 336 -2.72 6.03 23.81
C LEU A 336 -2.88 4.87 22.82
N TRP A 337 -1.98 4.78 21.83
CA TRP A 337 -1.92 3.64 20.91
C TRP A 337 -1.73 2.31 21.65
N LYS A 338 -0.81 2.27 22.63
CA LYS A 338 -0.60 1.08 23.46
C LYS A 338 -1.83 0.76 24.32
N ILE A 339 -2.50 1.77 24.90
CA ILE A 339 -3.76 1.58 25.64
C ILE A 339 -4.83 0.97 24.72
N LEU A 340 -4.99 1.48 23.50
CA LEU A 340 -5.90 0.91 22.50
C LEU A 340 -5.57 -0.56 22.24
N TYR A 341 -4.30 -0.87 21.95
CA TYR A 341 -3.88 -2.24 21.66
C TYR A 341 -4.17 -3.18 22.84
N GLU A 342 -3.74 -2.82 24.05
CA GLU A 342 -3.95 -3.62 25.25
C GLU A 342 -5.45 -3.83 25.54
N ARG A 343 -6.27 -2.78 25.41
CA ARG A 343 -7.70 -2.87 25.68
C ARG A 343 -8.43 -3.66 24.59
N MET A 344 -8.16 -3.40 23.32
CA MET A 344 -8.84 -4.04 22.19
C MET A 344 -8.37 -5.49 21.99
N VAL A 345 -7.06 -5.75 21.98
CA VAL A 345 -6.51 -7.07 21.70
C VAL A 345 -6.50 -7.94 22.95
N ASN A 346 -5.89 -7.48 24.04
CA ASN A 346 -5.66 -8.34 25.21
C ASN A 346 -6.89 -8.44 26.12
N TYR A 347 -7.61 -7.33 26.35
CA TYR A 347 -8.82 -7.34 27.18
C TYR A 347 -10.08 -7.79 26.41
N HIS A 348 -10.35 -7.23 25.23
CA HIS A 348 -11.54 -7.60 24.43
C HIS A 348 -11.34 -8.81 23.51
N GLY A 349 -10.11 -9.29 23.32
CA GLY A 349 -9.82 -10.44 22.47
C GLY A 349 -10.13 -10.18 21.00
N LEU A 350 -9.83 -8.99 20.50
CA LEU A 350 -9.92 -8.63 19.08
C LEU A 350 -8.65 -9.09 18.35
N ASN A 351 -8.82 -10.17 17.61
CA ASN A 351 -7.82 -10.89 16.84
C ASN A 351 -8.04 -10.77 15.32
N ASN A 352 -9.05 -10.02 14.88
CA ASN A 352 -9.33 -9.76 13.47
C ASN A 352 -8.67 -8.47 12.94
N LEU A 353 -7.90 -7.77 13.76
CA LEU A 353 -7.32 -6.47 13.43
C LEU A 353 -5.94 -6.59 12.79
N ILE A 354 -5.70 -5.80 11.75
CA ILE A 354 -4.38 -5.47 11.20
C ILE A 354 -4.13 -3.99 11.50
N TRP A 355 -3.13 -3.69 12.33
CA TRP A 355 -2.92 -2.35 12.89
C TRP A 355 -2.17 -1.44 11.92
N LEU A 356 -2.82 -0.37 11.47
CA LEU A 356 -2.28 0.60 10.53
C LEU A 356 -1.96 1.91 11.24
N TRP A 357 -0.67 2.27 11.31
CA TRP A 357 -0.19 3.52 11.89
C TRP A 357 -0.13 4.63 10.84
N ASN A 358 -0.79 5.75 11.12
CA ASN A 358 -0.70 6.96 10.32
C ASN A 358 -0.43 8.13 11.26
N GLY A 359 0.84 8.55 11.35
CA GLY A 359 1.27 9.45 12.39
C GLY A 359 2.77 9.75 12.37
N ASN A 360 3.26 10.35 13.44
CA ASN A 360 4.67 10.75 13.53
C ASN A 360 5.61 9.54 13.57
N ASN A 361 6.73 9.66 12.87
CA ASN A 361 7.80 8.67 12.79
C ASN A 361 9.04 9.22 13.50
N ASP A 362 9.16 8.92 14.80
CA ASP A 362 10.19 9.43 15.70
C ASP A 362 10.57 8.37 16.76
N GLU A 363 11.33 8.79 17.79
CA GLU A 363 11.76 7.92 18.89
C GLU A 363 10.61 7.36 19.75
N TYR A 364 9.40 7.93 19.69
CA TYR A 364 8.22 7.49 20.43
C TYR A 364 7.33 6.54 19.65
N THR A 365 7.50 6.42 18.33
CA THR A 365 6.67 5.57 17.48
C THR A 365 6.57 4.13 18.03
N PRO A 366 5.35 3.58 18.25
CA PRO A 366 5.15 2.27 18.88
C PRO A 366 5.33 1.13 17.87
N ILE A 367 6.53 1.02 17.26
CA ILE A 367 6.86 0.13 16.13
C ILE A 367 6.43 -1.33 16.34
N GLU A 368 6.50 -1.82 17.57
CA GLU A 368 6.14 -3.19 17.96
C GLU A 368 4.64 -3.49 17.94
N TYR A 369 3.79 -2.46 17.80
CA TYR A 369 2.33 -2.56 17.76
C TYR A 369 1.73 -2.18 16.40
N ILE A 370 2.54 -2.17 15.34
CA ILE A 370 2.15 -1.70 14.00
C ILE A 370 2.35 -2.81 12.98
N ASP A 371 1.36 -3.07 12.13
CA ASP A 371 1.45 -4.01 11.00
C ASP A 371 1.78 -3.31 9.68
N ILE A 372 1.09 -2.20 9.40
CA ILE A 372 1.12 -1.45 8.12
C ILE A 372 1.30 0.05 8.42
N ILE A 373 1.96 0.76 7.51
CA ILE A 373 2.16 2.21 7.59
C ILE A 373 1.22 2.91 6.62
N GLY A 374 0.40 3.82 7.11
CA GLY A 374 -0.44 4.68 6.31
C GLY A 374 0.13 6.08 6.17
N VAL A 375 -0.03 6.67 4.99
CA VAL A 375 0.32 8.06 4.71
C VAL A 375 -0.90 8.74 4.09
N ASP A 376 -1.22 9.94 4.58
CA ASP A 376 -2.35 10.72 4.10
C ASP A 376 -1.81 11.90 3.29
N ILE A 377 -2.14 11.97 1.99
CA ILE A 377 -1.56 12.98 1.07
C ILE A 377 -2.64 13.64 0.22
N TYR A 378 -2.84 14.93 0.44
CA TYR A 378 -3.74 15.79 -0.31
C TYR A 378 -2.96 16.72 -1.26
N ALA A 379 -2.34 16.12 -2.28
CA ALA A 379 -1.58 16.84 -3.30
C ALA A 379 -2.49 17.57 -4.30
N ASN A 380 -1.99 18.69 -4.85
CA ASN A 380 -2.69 19.45 -5.91
C ASN A 380 -2.56 18.79 -7.29
N ASP A 381 -1.62 17.85 -7.45
CA ASP A 381 -1.33 17.11 -8.67
C ASP A 381 -1.53 15.59 -8.47
N HIS A 382 -1.31 14.82 -9.55
CA HIS A 382 -1.31 13.35 -9.54
C HIS A 382 0.11 12.78 -9.43
N GLY A 383 1.08 13.51 -8.88
CA GLY A 383 2.44 13.02 -8.76
C GLY A 383 2.52 11.74 -7.90
N PRO A 384 3.55 10.89 -8.09
CA PRO A 384 3.65 9.58 -7.44
C PRO A 384 3.96 9.62 -5.93
N GLN A 385 4.25 10.80 -5.40
CA GLN A 385 4.60 11.04 -3.99
C GLN A 385 5.78 10.18 -3.51
N THR A 386 6.74 9.89 -4.41
CA THR A 386 7.87 8.97 -4.17
C THR A 386 8.73 9.37 -2.97
N THR A 387 8.96 10.66 -2.75
CA THR A 387 9.72 11.14 -1.58
C THR A 387 9.02 10.75 -0.28
N ALA A 388 7.70 10.97 -0.19
CA ALA A 388 6.92 10.60 0.98
C ALA A 388 6.92 9.08 1.19
N TYR A 389 6.74 8.29 0.13
CA TYR A 389 6.84 6.83 0.18
C TYR A 389 8.18 6.37 0.77
N ASN A 390 9.29 6.87 0.22
CA ASN A 390 10.64 6.48 0.63
C ASN A 390 10.94 6.86 2.07
N THR A 391 10.56 8.07 2.51
CA THR A 391 10.74 8.52 3.89
C THR A 391 10.10 7.55 4.89
N HIS A 392 8.86 7.12 4.61
CA HIS A 392 8.16 6.18 5.48
C HIS A 392 8.75 4.78 5.39
N PHE A 393 9.00 4.27 4.17
CA PHE A 393 9.54 2.93 3.98
C PHE A 393 10.93 2.76 4.64
N ASP A 394 11.79 3.78 4.51
CA ASP A 394 13.15 3.76 5.04
C ASP A 394 13.19 3.91 6.56
N PHE A 395 12.29 4.69 7.17
CA PHE A 395 12.18 4.79 8.64
C PHE A 395 11.98 3.42 9.30
N TYR A 396 11.18 2.54 8.68
CA TYR A 396 10.95 1.18 9.17
C TYR A 396 11.95 0.15 8.62
N GLY A 397 13.02 0.61 7.94
CA GLY A 397 14.07 -0.26 7.38
C GLY A 397 13.54 -1.24 6.33
N GLY A 398 12.45 -0.89 5.64
CA GLY A 398 11.77 -1.73 4.67
C GLY A 398 11.04 -2.95 5.24
N LYS A 399 10.74 -2.97 6.55
CA LYS A 399 10.10 -4.11 7.23
C LYS A 399 8.58 -4.06 7.25
N LYS A 400 7.97 -2.95 6.83
CA LYS A 400 6.52 -2.75 6.86
C LYS A 400 6.06 -2.17 5.53
N MET A 401 4.89 -2.64 5.08
CA MET A 401 4.24 -2.12 3.87
C MET A 401 3.76 -0.69 4.12
N VAL A 402 3.85 0.15 3.09
CA VAL A 402 3.41 1.54 3.11
C VAL A 402 2.24 1.70 2.16
N VAL A 403 1.17 2.34 2.61
CA VAL A 403 -0.06 2.56 1.85
C VAL A 403 -0.44 4.03 1.87
N LEU A 404 -1.12 4.51 0.82
CA LEU A 404 -1.82 5.79 0.87
C LEU A 404 -3.15 5.54 1.57
N SER A 405 -3.17 5.76 2.89
CA SER A 405 -4.36 5.53 3.72
C SER A 405 -5.44 6.59 3.53
N GLU A 406 -5.05 7.78 3.07
CA GLU A 406 -5.94 8.75 2.44
C GLU A 406 -5.20 9.46 1.30
N ASN A 407 -5.90 9.79 0.22
CA ASN A 407 -5.37 10.68 -0.79
C ASN A 407 -6.45 11.58 -1.38
N GLY A 408 -6.05 12.78 -1.80
CA GLY A 408 -6.93 13.67 -2.55
C GLY A 408 -7.04 13.27 -4.02
N ARG A 409 -5.90 13.26 -4.72
CA ARG A 409 -5.76 12.80 -6.10
C ARG A 409 -5.10 11.42 -6.10
N ILE A 410 -5.61 10.50 -6.91
CA ILE A 410 -4.99 9.19 -7.13
C ILE A 410 -3.65 9.47 -7.82
N PRO A 411 -2.51 8.98 -7.29
CA PRO A 411 -1.23 9.19 -7.93
C PRO A 411 -1.22 8.48 -9.30
N ASP A 412 -0.49 9.06 -10.24
CA ASP A 412 -0.22 8.45 -11.54
C ASP A 412 0.44 7.08 -11.32
N ILE A 413 -0.29 6.04 -11.71
CA ILE A 413 0.09 4.66 -11.42
C ILE A 413 1.39 4.27 -12.13
N GLN A 414 1.60 4.75 -13.35
CA GLN A 414 2.81 4.42 -14.11
C GLN A 414 4.03 5.14 -13.52
N GLN A 415 3.87 6.40 -13.11
CA GLN A 415 4.93 7.12 -12.41
C GLN A 415 5.28 6.48 -11.06
N CYS A 416 4.30 5.95 -10.31
CA CYS A 416 4.58 5.19 -9.09
C CYS A 416 5.49 3.98 -9.38
N VAL A 417 5.19 3.22 -10.44
CA VAL A 417 6.00 2.06 -10.86
C VAL A 417 7.40 2.49 -11.31
N ASP A 418 7.48 3.49 -12.18
CA ASP A 418 8.74 3.97 -12.76
C ASP A 418 9.71 4.53 -11.70
N GLN A 419 9.15 5.07 -10.61
CA GLN A 419 9.90 5.67 -9.51
C GLN A 419 10.03 4.76 -8.29
N GLY A 420 9.46 3.54 -8.34
CA GLY A 420 9.53 2.57 -7.25
C GLY A 420 8.68 2.91 -6.02
N ALA A 421 7.70 3.80 -6.14
CA ALA A 421 6.73 4.15 -5.10
C ALA A 421 5.59 3.12 -5.06
N TRP A 422 5.90 1.92 -4.55
CA TRP A 422 4.97 0.79 -4.48
C TRP A 422 3.99 0.91 -3.31
N TRP A 423 3.12 1.93 -3.35
CA TRP A 423 2.01 2.06 -2.42
C TRP A 423 1.15 0.78 -2.44
N GLY A 424 0.98 0.13 -1.28
CA GLY A 424 0.24 -1.14 -1.21
C GLY A 424 -1.22 -0.99 -1.65
N TYR A 425 -1.81 0.16 -1.36
CA TYR A 425 -3.05 0.64 -1.95
C TYR A 425 -3.08 2.18 -1.95
N PHE A 426 -3.97 2.74 -2.77
CA PHE A 426 -4.47 4.10 -2.59
C PHE A 426 -5.88 4.06 -1.99
N GLN A 427 -6.28 5.13 -1.32
CA GLN A 427 -7.58 5.20 -0.67
C GLN A 427 -8.11 6.64 -0.76
N THR A 428 -8.81 6.93 -1.86
CA THR A 428 -9.22 8.32 -2.16
C THR A 428 -10.30 8.76 -1.17
N TRP A 429 -10.19 9.99 -0.67
CA TRP A 429 -11.22 10.55 0.23
C TRP A 429 -12.58 10.64 -0.48
N ASN A 430 -13.65 10.75 0.32
CA ASN A 430 -15.02 10.82 -0.19
C ASN A 430 -15.36 12.23 -0.73
N SER A 431 -16.64 12.46 -1.07
CA SER A 431 -17.13 13.79 -1.42
C SER A 431 -16.40 14.41 -2.62
N GLU A 432 -15.90 15.65 -2.52
CA GLU A 432 -15.31 16.38 -3.64
C GLU A 432 -14.12 15.66 -4.29
N PHE A 433 -13.36 14.88 -3.51
CA PHE A 433 -12.11 14.27 -3.95
C PHE A 433 -12.31 13.18 -5.01
N ILE A 434 -13.48 12.56 -5.05
CA ILE A 434 -13.83 11.56 -6.05
C ILE A 434 -15.05 11.95 -6.90
N LEU A 435 -15.98 12.74 -6.36
CA LEU A 435 -17.20 13.13 -7.06
C LEU A 435 -16.99 14.29 -8.05
N GLN A 436 -15.96 15.13 -7.86
CA GLN A 436 -15.73 16.28 -8.74
C GLN A 436 -14.67 16.01 -9.82
N ASN A 437 -14.98 16.43 -11.05
CA ASN A 437 -14.05 16.35 -12.18
C ASN A 437 -12.78 17.20 -12.01
N SER A 438 -12.79 18.17 -11.08
CA SER A 438 -11.59 18.92 -10.70
C SER A 438 -10.55 18.05 -10.00
N TYR A 439 -10.96 16.90 -9.44
CA TYR A 439 -10.06 15.90 -8.87
C TYR A 439 -9.82 14.73 -9.80
N HIS A 440 -10.89 14.16 -10.36
CA HIS A 440 -10.79 13.04 -11.28
C HIS A 440 -11.86 13.11 -12.36
N THR A 441 -11.43 13.20 -13.62
CA THR A 441 -12.33 12.99 -14.75
C THR A 441 -12.68 11.51 -14.90
N ASP A 442 -13.79 11.20 -15.58
CA ASP A 442 -14.17 9.81 -15.92
C ASP A 442 -13.07 9.07 -16.67
N ALA A 443 -12.39 9.76 -17.60
CA ALA A 443 -11.30 9.19 -18.37
C ALA A 443 -10.13 8.79 -17.47
N GLN A 444 -9.74 9.65 -16.51
CA GLN A 444 -8.67 9.34 -15.56
C GLN A 444 -9.05 8.20 -14.62
N LEU A 445 -10.28 8.18 -14.07
CA LEU A 445 -10.72 7.04 -13.26
C LEU A 445 -10.69 5.75 -14.07
N LYS A 446 -11.16 5.79 -15.32
CA LYS A 446 -11.15 4.63 -16.21
C LYS A 446 -9.73 4.17 -16.49
N GLU A 447 -8.81 5.09 -16.73
CA GLU A 447 -7.38 4.81 -16.92
C GLU A 447 -6.78 4.13 -15.68
N TYR A 448 -6.92 4.71 -14.49
CA TYR A 448 -6.32 4.19 -13.27
C TYR A 448 -6.91 2.83 -12.87
N PHE A 449 -8.23 2.69 -12.83
CA PHE A 449 -8.88 1.44 -12.40
C PHE A 449 -8.71 0.30 -13.42
N ASN A 450 -8.43 0.59 -14.69
CA ASN A 450 -8.12 -0.44 -15.70
C ASN A 450 -6.62 -0.59 -15.97
N HIS A 451 -5.76 0.12 -15.22
CA HIS A 451 -4.33 -0.04 -15.33
C HIS A 451 -3.92 -1.44 -14.85
N LYS A 452 -3.09 -2.17 -15.61
CA LYS A 452 -2.72 -3.57 -15.34
C LYS A 452 -2.10 -3.85 -13.96
N ILE A 453 -1.50 -2.82 -13.35
CA ILE A 453 -0.88 -2.89 -12.02
C ILE A 453 -1.94 -2.72 -10.91
N VAL A 454 -3.04 -2.02 -11.21
CA VAL A 454 -4.11 -1.81 -10.24
C VAL A 454 -4.89 -3.10 -10.06
N MET A 455 -5.14 -3.48 -8.81
CA MET A 455 -5.95 -4.63 -8.45
C MET A 455 -7.28 -4.17 -7.87
N ASN A 456 -8.37 -4.63 -8.46
CA ASN A 456 -9.74 -4.28 -8.07
C ASN A 456 -10.40 -5.43 -7.31
N MET A 457 -11.56 -5.17 -6.71
CA MET A 457 -12.27 -6.14 -5.88
C MET A 457 -12.59 -7.47 -6.58
N ASP A 458 -12.88 -7.41 -7.88
CA ASP A 458 -13.26 -8.58 -8.67
C ASP A 458 -12.09 -9.56 -8.86
N GLU A 459 -10.85 -9.10 -8.67
CA GLU A 459 -9.61 -9.90 -8.74
C GLU A 459 -9.20 -10.46 -7.37
N LEU A 460 -9.89 -10.09 -6.28
CA LEU A 460 -9.52 -10.53 -4.93
C LEU A 460 -10.05 -11.95 -4.64
N PRO A 461 -9.25 -12.76 -3.91
CA PRO A 461 -9.76 -14.00 -3.34
C PRO A 461 -10.74 -13.69 -2.20
N SER A 462 -11.50 -14.70 -1.77
CA SER A 462 -12.18 -14.60 -0.47
C SER A 462 -11.18 -14.74 0.67
N PHE A 463 -11.24 -13.86 1.66
CA PHE A 463 -10.44 -13.97 2.89
C PHE A 463 -11.18 -14.69 4.02
N ASN A 464 -12.45 -15.06 3.83
CA ASN A 464 -13.25 -15.74 4.85
C ASN A 464 -12.86 -17.23 4.96
N VAL A 465 -11.80 -17.52 5.73
CA VAL A 465 -11.27 -18.87 5.97
C VAL A 465 -11.24 -19.22 7.46
N ASN A 466 -11.60 -20.45 7.81
CA ASN A 466 -11.63 -20.92 9.20
C ASN A 466 -10.29 -21.49 9.70
N SER A 467 -9.39 -21.83 8.78
CA SER A 467 -8.02 -22.28 9.03
C SER A 467 -7.10 -21.67 7.96
N TYR A 468 -5.83 -21.46 8.32
CA TYR A 468 -4.84 -20.90 7.41
C TYR A 468 -3.44 -21.18 7.95
N ASP A 469 -2.72 -22.08 7.27
CA ASP A 469 -1.32 -22.39 7.52
C ASP A 469 -0.50 -21.75 6.41
N TYR A 470 0.31 -20.73 6.76
CA TYR A 470 1.17 -20.06 5.81
C TYR A 470 2.34 -20.97 5.40
N GLN A 471 2.33 -21.46 4.16
CA GLN A 471 3.49 -22.11 3.56
C GLN A 471 4.52 -21.03 3.19
N SER A 472 5.45 -20.77 4.10
CA SER A 472 6.64 -19.98 3.79
C SER A 472 7.48 -20.76 2.78
N SER A 473 7.45 -20.38 1.50
CA SER A 473 8.48 -20.79 0.55
C SER A 473 9.83 -20.20 1.00
N GLY A 474 10.58 -20.99 1.76
CA GLY A 474 11.89 -20.65 2.32
C GLY A 474 12.64 -21.91 2.72
N SER A 475 13.49 -22.37 1.80
CA SER A 475 14.43 -23.49 1.92
C SER A 475 15.26 -23.49 3.21
N ASN A 476 15.13 -24.55 4.02
CA ASN A 476 16.21 -25.35 4.60
C ASN A 476 15.65 -26.34 5.63
N GLU A 477 15.22 -27.52 5.18
CA GLU A 477 15.12 -28.68 6.06
C GLU A 477 16.36 -29.57 5.86
N ASN A 478 17.38 -29.29 6.66
CA ASN A 478 18.27 -30.34 7.13
C ASN A 478 17.57 -31.02 8.31
N ASN A 479 16.85 -32.11 8.05
CA ASN A 479 16.72 -33.18 9.02
C ASN A 479 16.47 -34.51 8.31
N ASN A 480 17.49 -35.36 8.36
CA ASN A 480 17.41 -36.76 8.03
C ASN A 480 16.29 -37.43 8.82
N ASN A 481 15.34 -38.03 8.11
CA ASN A 481 14.90 -39.38 8.44
C ASN A 481 14.39 -40.09 7.19
N ASN A 482 15.08 -41.19 6.89
CA ASN A 482 14.80 -42.13 5.83
C ASN A 482 13.35 -42.60 5.84
N ASN A 483 12.69 -42.56 4.68
CA ASN A 483 12.18 -43.79 4.06
C ASN A 483 11.89 -43.58 2.57
N ASN A 484 12.48 -44.49 1.78
CA ASN A 484 12.32 -44.64 0.34
C ASN A 484 10.85 -44.71 -0.08
N ASN A 485 10.45 -43.93 -1.08
CA ASN A 485 10.17 -44.47 -2.41
C ASN A 485 10.05 -43.37 -3.48
N ASN A 486 10.70 -43.66 -4.59
CA ASN A 486 10.94 -42.83 -5.75
C ASN A 486 9.72 -42.84 -6.68
N SER A 487 9.22 -41.67 -7.10
CA SER A 487 8.44 -41.49 -8.34
C SER A 487 8.28 -40.00 -8.63
N ASN A 488 8.99 -39.50 -9.64
CA ASN A 488 8.68 -38.25 -10.32
C ASN A 488 7.18 -38.22 -10.68
N SER A 489 6.47 -37.17 -10.28
CA SER A 489 5.15 -36.84 -10.83
C SER A 489 5.11 -35.35 -11.13
N ALA A 490 4.65 -35.02 -12.33
CA ALA A 490 4.52 -33.66 -12.83
C ALA A 490 3.69 -32.79 -11.87
N GLU A 491 4.05 -31.52 -11.74
CA GLU A 491 3.30 -30.58 -10.91
C GLU A 491 1.85 -30.47 -11.39
N CYS A 492 0.95 -30.69 -10.44
CA CYS A 492 -0.49 -30.62 -10.61
C CYS A 492 -0.99 -29.20 -10.78
N PHE A 493 -1.71 -28.96 -11.87
CA PHE A 493 -2.12 -27.63 -12.33
C PHE A 493 -2.94 -26.88 -11.28
N SER A 494 -3.80 -27.57 -10.53
CA SER A 494 -4.76 -26.97 -9.60
C SER A 494 -4.09 -26.28 -8.41
N ILE A 495 -2.85 -26.65 -8.09
CA ILE A 495 -2.07 -26.02 -7.02
C ILE A 495 -1.85 -24.53 -7.32
N ALA A 496 -1.59 -24.18 -8.58
CA ALA A 496 -1.41 -22.79 -9.00
C ALA A 496 -2.71 -21.97 -8.88
N LEU A 497 -3.87 -22.64 -8.87
CA LEU A 497 -5.20 -22.06 -8.73
C LEU A 497 -5.71 -22.08 -7.28
N GLY A 498 -4.93 -22.62 -6.35
CA GLY A 498 -5.26 -22.67 -4.93
C GLY A 498 -6.08 -23.88 -4.48
N TYR A 499 -6.12 -24.94 -5.29
CA TYR A 499 -6.82 -26.20 -4.99
C TYR A 499 -5.83 -27.39 -4.87
N PRO A 500 -6.02 -28.31 -3.92
CA PRO A 500 -5.17 -29.49 -3.78
C PRO A 500 -5.28 -30.42 -5.00
N CYS A 501 -4.38 -31.40 -5.10
CA CYS A 501 -4.50 -32.45 -6.12
C CYS A 501 -5.34 -33.60 -5.60
N CYS A 502 -6.14 -34.18 -6.49
CA CYS A 502 -6.89 -35.36 -6.15
C CYS A 502 -5.94 -36.54 -5.94
N LYS A 503 -6.29 -37.40 -4.98
CA LYS A 503 -5.62 -38.69 -4.78
C LYS A 503 -6.22 -39.76 -5.68
N GLY A 504 -7.49 -39.62 -6.04
CA GLY A 504 -8.20 -40.40 -7.05
C GLY A 504 -8.28 -39.70 -8.39
N ASN A 505 -8.81 -40.41 -9.37
CA ASN A 505 -8.94 -39.95 -10.76
C ASN A 505 -10.43 -39.85 -11.18
N ASP A 506 -11.33 -39.67 -10.22
CA ASP A 506 -12.76 -39.54 -10.47
C ASP A 506 -13.07 -38.11 -10.92
N ILE A 507 -13.14 -37.91 -12.23
CA ILE A 507 -13.42 -36.61 -12.86
C ILE A 507 -14.90 -36.29 -12.67
N VAL A 508 -15.16 -35.16 -12.02
CA VAL A 508 -16.53 -34.61 -11.83
C VAL A 508 -16.76 -33.35 -12.66
N TYR A 509 -15.70 -32.72 -13.16
CA TYR A 509 -15.75 -31.50 -13.98
C TYR A 509 -14.43 -31.32 -14.75
N THR A 510 -14.48 -30.71 -15.93
CA THR A 510 -13.30 -30.41 -16.76
C THR A 510 -13.45 -29.01 -17.33
N ASP A 511 -12.39 -28.21 -17.28
CA ASP A 511 -12.30 -26.89 -17.90
C ASP A 511 -10.95 -26.69 -18.62
N ASP A 512 -10.67 -25.45 -19.02
CA ASP A 512 -9.43 -25.07 -19.71
C ASP A 512 -8.17 -25.27 -18.86
N ASP A 513 -8.30 -25.36 -17.53
CA ASP A 513 -7.18 -25.57 -16.61
C ASP A 513 -6.86 -27.06 -16.44
N GLY A 514 -7.86 -27.93 -16.45
CA GLY A 514 -7.69 -29.38 -16.47
C GLY A 514 -8.87 -30.19 -15.92
N ASN A 515 -8.60 -31.43 -15.54
CA ASN A 515 -9.60 -32.33 -14.96
C ASN A 515 -9.74 -32.10 -13.45
N TRP A 516 -10.97 -32.04 -12.95
CA TRP A 516 -11.29 -31.76 -11.55
C TRP A 516 -12.03 -32.92 -10.90
N GLY A 517 -11.68 -33.21 -9.65
CA GLY A 517 -12.37 -34.13 -8.75
C GLY A 517 -12.90 -33.41 -7.50
N VAL A 518 -13.68 -34.12 -6.70
CA VAL A 518 -14.11 -33.66 -5.36
C VAL A 518 -13.80 -34.73 -4.32
N GLU A 519 -12.94 -34.40 -3.36
CA GLU A 519 -12.55 -35.27 -2.25
C GLU A 519 -12.78 -34.55 -0.92
N ASN A 520 -13.36 -35.24 0.06
CA ASN A 520 -13.69 -34.66 1.38
C ASN A 520 -14.51 -33.35 1.31
N ASN A 521 -15.40 -33.24 0.32
CA ASN A 521 -16.19 -32.03 0.01
C ASN A 521 -15.36 -30.81 -0.44
N GLU A 522 -14.12 -31.01 -0.89
CA GLU A 522 -13.26 -29.96 -1.45
C GLU A 522 -12.90 -30.28 -2.91
N TRP A 523 -12.80 -29.24 -3.73
CA TRP A 523 -12.36 -29.36 -5.13
C TRP A 523 -10.87 -29.67 -5.21
N CYS A 524 -10.48 -30.56 -6.12
CA CYS A 524 -9.10 -30.91 -6.36
C CYS A 524 -8.82 -31.11 -7.85
N GLY A 525 -7.57 -30.89 -8.29
CA GLY A 525 -7.14 -31.15 -9.67
C GLY A 525 -6.59 -32.56 -9.85
N ILE A 526 -6.99 -33.22 -10.92
CA ILE A 526 -6.53 -34.56 -11.29
C ILE A 526 -5.32 -34.42 -12.21
N ASN A 527 -4.25 -35.11 -11.82
CA ASN A 527 -2.93 -34.89 -12.37
C ASN A 527 -2.64 -35.88 -13.51
N ASP A 528 -2.97 -35.50 -14.74
CA ASP A 528 -2.77 -36.35 -15.90
C ASP A 528 -1.29 -36.39 -16.29
N SER A 529 -0.60 -37.45 -15.84
CA SER A 529 0.67 -37.84 -16.41
C SER A 529 0.41 -38.60 -17.73
N GLU A 530 0.70 -37.90 -18.82
CA GLU A 530 0.59 -38.27 -20.24
C GLU A 530 -0.78 -38.07 -20.93
N PRO A 531 -0.77 -37.54 -22.17
CA PRO A 531 -1.98 -37.25 -22.93
C PRO A 531 -2.62 -38.55 -23.40
N SER A 532 -3.59 -39.06 -22.66
CA SER A 532 -4.50 -40.06 -23.20
C SER A 532 -5.45 -39.36 -24.17
N GLN A 533 -5.09 -39.43 -25.46
CA GLN A 533 -5.99 -39.45 -26.61
C GLN A 533 -7.34 -38.77 -26.35
N ALA A 534 -7.45 -37.48 -26.72
CA ALA A 534 -8.64 -36.65 -26.64
C ALA A 534 -9.92 -37.50 -26.62
N ALA A 535 -10.49 -37.68 -25.42
CA ALA A 535 -11.76 -38.33 -25.24
C ALA A 535 -12.75 -37.51 -26.08
N CYS A 536 -13.24 -38.05 -27.19
CA CYS A 536 -13.98 -37.18 -28.08
C CYS A 536 -15.30 -36.81 -27.41
N TRP A 537 -15.45 -35.51 -27.22
CA TRP A 537 -16.48 -34.87 -26.41
C TRP A 537 -17.88 -35.28 -26.86
N SER A 538 -18.07 -35.59 -28.15
CA SER A 538 -19.38 -35.97 -28.71
C SER A 538 -19.93 -37.28 -28.16
N GLN A 539 -19.09 -38.15 -27.59
CA GLN A 539 -19.55 -39.43 -27.00
C GLN A 539 -20.46 -39.21 -25.79
N ALA A 540 -20.21 -38.17 -24.99
CA ALA A 540 -21.06 -37.80 -23.87
C ALA A 540 -22.47 -37.35 -24.33
N LEU A 541 -22.58 -36.86 -25.57
CA LEU A 541 -23.81 -36.44 -26.21
C LEU A 541 -24.48 -37.56 -27.03
N GLY A 542 -23.90 -38.78 -27.01
CA GLY A 542 -24.42 -39.95 -27.72
C GLY A 542 -23.96 -40.09 -29.17
N TYR A 543 -22.97 -39.32 -29.60
CA TYR A 543 -22.43 -39.35 -30.97
C TYR A 543 -20.99 -39.88 -31.04
N PRO A 544 -20.64 -40.70 -32.05
CA PRO A 544 -19.29 -41.25 -32.17
C PRO A 544 -18.25 -40.17 -32.54
N CYS A 545 -16.97 -40.49 -32.40
CA CYS A 545 -15.88 -39.64 -32.89
C CYS A 545 -15.69 -39.83 -34.39
N CYS A 546 -15.31 -38.77 -35.10
CA CYS A 546 -14.93 -38.89 -36.50
C CYS A 546 -13.63 -39.69 -36.59
N LYS A 547 -13.58 -40.73 -37.42
CA LYS A 547 -12.43 -41.64 -37.52
C LYS A 547 -11.52 -41.37 -38.71
N SER A 548 -12.03 -40.66 -39.71
CA SER A 548 -11.45 -40.54 -41.05
C SER A 548 -11.56 -39.14 -41.63
N THR A 549 -12.57 -38.36 -41.24
CA THR A 549 -12.69 -36.95 -41.62
C THR A 549 -12.16 -36.03 -40.54
N SER A 550 -11.50 -34.95 -40.97
CA SER A 550 -11.13 -33.80 -40.15
C SER A 550 -11.87 -32.52 -40.58
N ASP A 551 -12.82 -32.65 -41.52
CA ASP A 551 -13.52 -31.51 -42.10
C ASP A 551 -14.68 -31.08 -41.19
N VAL A 552 -14.63 -29.84 -40.71
CA VAL A 552 -15.67 -29.24 -39.88
C VAL A 552 -16.91 -28.94 -40.74
N TYR A 553 -18.00 -29.63 -40.45
CA TYR A 553 -19.29 -29.45 -41.09
C TYR A 553 -20.16 -28.43 -40.33
N TYR A 554 -20.02 -28.37 -39.01
CA TYR A 554 -20.78 -27.47 -38.14
C TYR A 554 -20.03 -27.25 -36.81
N THR A 555 -20.21 -26.10 -36.17
CA THR A 555 -19.61 -25.79 -34.85
C THR A 555 -20.68 -25.18 -33.96
N ASP A 556 -20.77 -25.66 -32.73
CA ASP A 556 -21.61 -25.10 -31.67
C ASP A 556 -20.84 -24.99 -30.35
N ASP A 557 -21.57 -24.78 -29.25
CA ASP A 557 -21.01 -24.61 -27.91
C ASP A 557 -20.38 -25.91 -27.36
N ASP A 558 -20.69 -27.07 -27.95
CA ASP A 558 -20.14 -28.37 -27.55
C ASP A 558 -18.84 -28.72 -28.30
N GLY A 559 -18.71 -28.30 -29.56
CA GLY A 559 -17.47 -28.44 -30.33
C GLY A 559 -17.62 -28.44 -31.85
N ASN A 560 -16.58 -28.91 -32.54
CA ASN A 560 -16.56 -29.02 -34.00
C ASN A 560 -17.12 -30.36 -34.48
N TRP A 561 -18.22 -30.35 -35.20
CA TRP A 561 -18.87 -31.53 -35.73
C TRP A 561 -18.42 -31.86 -37.15
N GLY A 562 -18.17 -33.14 -37.43
CA GLY A 562 -17.99 -33.71 -38.77
C GLY A 562 -19.14 -34.67 -39.14
N VAL A 563 -19.13 -35.15 -40.38
CA VAL A 563 -20.12 -36.13 -40.88
C VAL A 563 -19.42 -37.28 -41.59
N GLU A 564 -19.65 -38.52 -41.13
CA GLU A 564 -19.10 -39.75 -41.72
C GLU A 564 -20.22 -40.74 -42.06
N ASN A 565 -20.22 -41.23 -43.31
CA ASN A 565 -21.24 -42.16 -43.81
C ASN A 565 -22.69 -41.70 -43.54
N GLY A 566 -22.91 -40.38 -43.54
CA GLY A 566 -24.22 -39.77 -43.27
C GLY A 566 -24.59 -39.63 -41.80
N ASN A 567 -23.69 -39.89 -40.85
CA ASN A 567 -23.90 -39.74 -39.41
C ASN A 567 -23.00 -38.65 -38.82
N TRP A 568 -23.52 -37.93 -37.83
CA TRP A 568 -22.77 -36.91 -37.08
C TRP A 568 -21.71 -37.52 -36.17
N CYS A 569 -20.57 -36.85 -36.09
CA CYS A 569 -19.47 -37.23 -35.21
C CYS A 569 -18.71 -36.00 -34.69
N GLY A 570 -18.10 -36.10 -33.51
CA GLY A 570 -17.24 -35.04 -32.96
C GLY A 570 -15.81 -35.14 -33.49
N LEU A 571 -15.22 -33.98 -33.82
CA LEU A 571 -13.83 -33.82 -34.24
C LEU A 571 -12.89 -33.54 -33.07
#